data_AF-A0A951WPR1-F1
#
_entry.id   AF-A0A951WPR1-F1
#
_cell.length_a   1.000
_cell.length_b   1.000
_cell.length_c   1.000
_cell.angle_alpha   90.00
_cell.angle_beta   90.00
_cell.angle_gamma   90.00
#
_symmetry.space_group_name_H-M   'P 1'
#
loop_
_entity.id
_entity.type
_entity.pdbx_description
1 polymer ?
#
loop_
_entity_poly.entity_id
_entity_poly.type
_entity_poly.pdbx_seq_one_letter_code
_entity_poly.pdbx_strand_id
1 'polypeptide(L)'
;GLAKLRKVSSVITSENKSEWIEKSKKLSCRELEKEVSKVSTYKPRRDFWQRINSDYFRLSIDTTEDFKALAERAQDVYSKKCQANKTLTEVFEWALNEVLTKHDPVMKAERAKAKMKSVTAKTAPTNQSVTRKQSVTNKKRKHIPRHVLNQVVLRDKGRCSFQKHGRRCSHRRHLDIHHINPVKDGGQNTVENLAILCEMHHIYLHHQEEIERSLALIRSFGKNMNHELK
;
A
#
# COMPACT_ATOMS: atom_id res chain seq x y z
N GLY A 1 -5.18 -34.12 33.07
CA GLY A 1 -4.19 -35.07 32.54
C GLY A 1 -3.49 -34.50 31.31
N LEU A 2 -4.03 -34.71 30.11
CA LEU A 2 -3.32 -34.41 28.85
C LEU A 2 -3.37 -32.94 28.38
N ALA A 3 -4.49 -32.25 28.57
CA ALA A 3 -4.63 -30.86 28.13
C ALA A 3 -3.64 -29.90 28.82
N LYS A 4 -3.38 -30.10 30.13
CA LYS A 4 -2.39 -29.32 30.89
C LYS A 4 -0.95 -29.63 30.45
N LEU A 5 -0.64 -30.89 30.16
CA LEU A 5 0.68 -31.30 29.68
C LEU A 5 1.02 -30.74 28.29
N ARG A 6 0.02 -30.58 27.40
CA ARG A 6 0.19 -29.87 26.12
C ARG A 6 0.58 -28.40 26.26
N LYS A 7 0.30 -27.76 27.41
CA LYS A 7 0.63 -26.33 27.63
C LYS A 7 2.07 -26.12 28.05
N VAL A 8 2.65 -27.10 28.73
CA VAL A 8 4.04 -27.07 29.20
C VAL A 8 5.00 -27.74 28.22
N SER A 9 4.50 -28.42 27.18
CA SER A 9 5.34 -29.14 26.22
C SER A 9 6.33 -28.25 25.45
N SER A 10 6.05 -26.95 25.34
CA SER A 10 6.96 -25.98 24.71
C SER A 10 8.16 -25.59 25.58
N VAL A 11 8.12 -25.87 26.89
CA VAL A 11 9.14 -25.44 27.87
C VAL A 11 9.72 -26.59 28.69
N ILE A 12 9.16 -27.80 28.56
CA ILE A 12 9.69 -29.01 29.20
C ILE A 12 11.01 -29.41 28.54
N THR A 13 12.04 -29.56 29.37
CA THR A 13 13.32 -30.19 29.07
C THR A 13 13.47 -31.43 29.95
N SER A 14 14.52 -32.24 29.73
CA SER A 14 14.85 -33.38 30.58
C SER A 14 15.09 -32.99 32.05
N GLU A 15 15.59 -31.78 32.28
CA GLU A 15 16.03 -31.28 33.59
C GLU A 15 14.86 -30.72 34.44
N ASN A 16 13.92 -30.03 33.81
CA ASN A 16 12.80 -29.37 34.51
C ASN A 16 11.48 -30.16 34.47
N LYS A 17 11.51 -31.38 33.94
CA LYS A 17 10.32 -32.21 33.67
C LYS A 17 9.49 -32.48 34.92
N SER A 18 10.12 -32.86 36.03
CA SER A 18 9.45 -33.18 37.30
C SER A 18 8.70 -31.96 37.85
N GLU A 19 9.33 -30.79 37.82
CA GLU A 19 8.77 -29.52 38.26
C GLU A 19 7.52 -29.12 37.46
N TRP A 20 7.57 -29.20 36.13
CA TRP A 20 6.42 -28.89 35.28
C TRP A 20 5.26 -29.88 35.45
N ILE A 21 5.57 -31.16 35.67
CA ILE A 21 4.54 -32.17 35.96
C ILE A 21 3.85 -31.86 37.29
N GLU A 22 4.60 -31.48 38.32
CA GLU A 22 4.04 -31.11 39.62
C GLU A 22 3.19 -29.84 39.54
N LYS A 23 3.70 -28.80 38.87
CA LYS A 23 2.95 -27.56 38.58
C LYS A 23 1.65 -27.86 37.83
N SER A 24 1.65 -28.80 36.88
CA SER A 24 0.44 -29.18 36.13
C SER A 24 -0.63 -29.86 36.97
N LYS A 25 -0.26 -30.54 38.06
CA LYS A 25 -1.19 -31.15 39.01
C LYS A 25 -1.82 -30.11 39.92
N LYS A 26 -1.03 -29.12 40.37
CA LYS A 26 -1.42 -28.09 41.35
C LYS A 26 -2.17 -26.90 40.74
N LEU A 27 -1.70 -26.38 39.60
CA LEU A 27 -2.21 -25.13 39.02
C LEU A 27 -3.39 -25.35 38.06
N SER A 28 -4.24 -24.34 37.91
CA SER A 28 -5.22 -24.28 36.82
C SER A 28 -4.54 -24.13 35.45
N CYS A 29 -5.27 -24.38 34.36
CA CYS A 29 -4.71 -24.21 33.01
C CYS A 29 -4.21 -22.77 32.75
N ARG A 30 -4.97 -21.76 33.23
CA ARG A 30 -4.64 -20.34 33.04
C ARG A 30 -3.41 -19.93 33.83
N GLU A 31 -3.30 -20.37 35.08
CA GLU A 31 -2.10 -20.11 35.90
C GLU A 31 -0.88 -20.82 35.34
N LEU A 32 -1.05 -22.05 34.83
CA LEU A 32 0.02 -22.79 34.19
C LEU A 32 0.53 -22.08 32.93
N GLU A 33 -0.36 -21.55 32.10
CA GLU A 33 0.02 -20.73 30.93
C GLU A 33 0.80 -19.47 31.33
N LYS A 34 0.44 -18.84 32.46
CA LYS A 34 1.16 -17.68 33.00
C LYS A 34 2.56 -18.06 33.51
N GLU A 35 2.74 -19.24 34.10
CA GLU A 35 4.07 -19.71 34.47
C GLU A 35 4.91 -20.10 33.25
N VAL A 36 4.29 -20.76 32.25
CA VAL A 36 4.95 -21.11 30.98
C VAL A 36 5.41 -19.86 30.24
N SER A 37 4.62 -18.80 30.22
CA SER A 37 4.99 -17.57 29.49
C SER A 37 6.23 -16.89 30.06
N LYS A 38 6.50 -17.01 31.37
CA LYS A 38 7.69 -16.43 32.02
C LYS A 38 9.01 -17.05 31.54
N VAL A 39 9.00 -18.34 31.19
CA VAL A 39 10.19 -19.09 30.76
C VAL A 39 10.23 -19.35 29.26
N SER A 40 9.14 -19.03 28.56
CA SER A 40 9.00 -19.29 27.14
C SER A 40 9.98 -18.44 26.33
N THR A 41 10.81 -19.09 25.50
CA THR A 41 11.67 -18.43 24.52
C THR A 41 10.98 -18.25 23.16
N TYR A 42 9.65 -18.36 23.14
CA TYR A 42 8.86 -18.30 21.92
C TYR A 42 9.06 -16.96 21.21
N LYS A 43 9.31 -17.03 19.90
CA LYS A 43 9.36 -15.85 19.03
C LYS A 43 8.10 -15.84 18.15
N PRO A 44 7.39 -14.71 18.04
CA PRO A 44 6.25 -14.56 17.16
C PRO A 44 6.56 -15.04 15.75
N ARG A 45 5.69 -15.86 15.19
CA ARG A 45 5.78 -16.32 13.82
C ARG A 45 5.32 -15.20 12.88
N ARG A 46 5.77 -15.28 11.64
CA ARG A 46 5.24 -14.41 10.59
C ARG A 46 3.78 -14.74 10.35
N ASP A 47 2.98 -13.71 10.16
CA ASP A 47 1.59 -13.82 9.77
C ASP A 47 1.46 -14.62 8.48
N PHE A 48 0.48 -15.53 8.45
CA PHE A 48 0.24 -16.33 7.26
C PHE A 48 -1.23 -16.59 7.02
N TRP A 49 -1.52 -16.86 5.75
CA TRP A 49 -2.83 -17.28 5.27
C TRP A 49 -2.73 -18.74 4.85
N GLN A 50 -3.63 -19.57 5.35
CA GLN A 50 -3.76 -20.96 4.96
C GLN A 50 -5.16 -21.20 4.42
N ARG A 51 -5.26 -21.67 3.18
CA ARG A 51 -6.54 -22.12 2.62
C ARG A 51 -7.01 -23.36 3.38
N ILE A 52 -8.24 -23.33 3.88
CA ILE A 52 -8.88 -24.49 4.53
C ILE A 52 -9.71 -25.24 3.50
N ASN A 53 -10.54 -24.54 2.72
CA ASN A 53 -11.33 -25.08 1.62
C ASN A 53 -11.62 -24.00 0.54
N SER A 54 -12.65 -24.20 -0.28
CA SER A 54 -13.08 -23.25 -1.33
C SER A 54 -13.35 -21.86 -0.78
N ASP A 55 -14.00 -21.78 0.39
CA ASP A 55 -14.64 -20.57 0.87
C ASP A 55 -13.91 -19.95 2.06
N TYR A 56 -13.14 -20.75 2.80
CA TYR A 56 -12.51 -20.33 4.05
C TYR A 56 -11.00 -20.34 4.01
N PHE A 57 -10.44 -19.27 4.57
CA PHE A 57 -9.02 -19.14 4.89
C PHE A 57 -8.84 -18.99 6.40
N ARG A 58 -7.76 -19.56 6.91
CA ARG A 58 -7.24 -19.26 8.24
C ARG A 58 -6.22 -18.13 8.12
N LEU A 59 -6.47 -17.04 8.83
CA LEU A 59 -5.45 -16.05 9.19
C LEU A 59 -4.88 -16.45 10.55
N SER A 60 -3.55 -16.53 10.64
CA SER A 60 -2.84 -16.69 11.92
C SER A 60 -1.95 -15.48 12.12
N ILE A 61 -2.13 -14.82 13.27
CA ILE A 61 -1.32 -13.68 13.72
C ILE A 61 -0.97 -13.89 15.20
N ASP A 62 0.28 -13.67 15.54
CA ASP A 62 0.74 -13.67 16.93
C ASP A 62 0.75 -12.22 17.41
N THR A 63 0.02 -11.93 18.49
CA THR A 63 -0.26 -10.54 18.89
C THR A 63 0.06 -10.31 20.36
N THR A 64 0.11 -9.03 20.75
CA THR A 64 0.41 -8.60 22.13
C THR A 64 -0.87 -8.39 22.93
N GLU A 65 -0.72 -8.23 24.25
CA GLU A 65 -1.83 -7.85 25.14
C GLU A 65 -2.45 -6.50 24.74
N ASP A 66 -1.62 -5.53 24.33
CA ASP A 66 -2.10 -4.23 23.83
C ASP A 66 -2.95 -4.37 22.57
N PHE A 67 -2.54 -5.21 21.61
CA PHE A 67 -3.31 -5.46 20.40
C PHE A 67 -4.65 -6.13 20.72
N LYS A 68 -4.64 -7.10 21.65
CA LYS A 68 -5.85 -7.75 22.11
C LYS A 68 -6.83 -6.74 22.72
N ALA A 69 -6.37 -5.90 23.64
CA ALA A 69 -7.19 -4.87 24.26
C ALA A 69 -7.75 -3.87 23.22
N LEU A 70 -6.94 -3.50 22.22
CA LEU A 70 -7.37 -2.67 21.10
C LEU A 70 -8.47 -3.35 20.27
N ALA A 71 -8.32 -4.64 19.96
CA ALA A 71 -9.29 -5.40 19.17
C ALA A 71 -10.61 -5.60 19.92
N GLU A 72 -10.57 -5.93 21.21
CA GLU A 72 -11.76 -6.03 22.08
C GLU A 72 -12.49 -4.68 22.14
N ARG A 73 -11.75 -3.58 22.34
CA ARG A 73 -12.35 -2.24 22.36
C ARG A 73 -13.00 -1.88 21.03
N ALA A 74 -12.36 -2.19 19.90
CA ALA A 74 -12.92 -1.96 18.58
C ALA A 74 -14.20 -2.77 18.35
N GLN A 75 -14.22 -4.02 18.82
CA GLN A 75 -15.38 -4.91 18.76
C GLN A 75 -16.56 -4.36 19.57
N ASP A 76 -16.33 -3.83 20.78
CA ASP A 76 -17.37 -3.18 21.58
C ASP A 76 -17.98 -1.97 20.86
N VAL A 77 -17.12 -1.11 20.29
CA VAL A 77 -17.56 0.09 19.56
C VAL A 77 -18.41 -0.29 18.36
N TYR A 78 -17.98 -1.28 17.58
CA TYR A 78 -18.71 -1.70 16.39
C TYR A 78 -20.00 -2.45 16.73
N SER A 79 -19.96 -3.30 17.75
CA SER A 79 -21.15 -4.00 18.25
C SER A 79 -22.22 -3.03 18.75
N LYS A 80 -21.82 -2.00 19.51
CA LYS A 80 -22.71 -0.92 19.94
C LYS A 80 -23.29 -0.16 18.75
N LYS A 81 -22.46 0.19 17.77
CA LYS A 81 -22.89 0.91 16.56
C LYS A 81 -23.94 0.12 15.76
N CYS A 82 -23.77 -1.20 15.66
CA CYS A 82 -24.68 -2.07 14.92
C CYS A 82 -25.83 -2.64 15.76
N GLN A 83 -25.85 -2.38 17.07
CA GLN A 83 -26.81 -2.97 18.02
C GLN A 83 -26.84 -4.51 17.96
N ALA A 84 -25.69 -5.15 17.72
CA ALA A 84 -25.54 -6.59 17.62
C ALA A 84 -24.12 -7.02 18.01
N ASN A 85 -23.95 -8.24 18.54
CA ASN A 85 -22.62 -8.77 18.88
C ASN A 85 -21.85 -9.08 17.58
N LYS A 86 -20.80 -8.30 17.32
CA LYS A 86 -19.97 -8.46 16.11
C LYS A 86 -18.79 -9.36 16.38
N THR A 87 -18.42 -10.17 15.39
CA THR A 87 -17.22 -11.00 15.40
C THR A 87 -15.99 -10.16 15.06
N LEU A 88 -14.79 -10.64 15.43
CA LEU A 88 -13.55 -9.97 15.04
C LEU A 88 -13.40 -9.87 13.51
N THR A 89 -13.86 -10.86 12.75
CA THR A 89 -13.86 -10.81 11.28
C THR A 89 -14.63 -9.59 10.76
N GLU A 90 -15.86 -9.37 11.25
CA GLU A 90 -16.67 -8.22 10.84
C GLU A 90 -16.04 -6.89 11.26
N VAL A 91 -15.37 -6.85 12.42
CA VAL A 91 -14.64 -5.66 12.90
C VAL A 91 -13.45 -5.37 12.00
N PHE A 92 -12.67 -6.40 11.63
CA PHE A 92 -11.55 -6.25 10.71
C PHE A 92 -12.01 -5.84 9.32
N GLU A 93 -13.08 -6.43 8.79
CA GLU A 93 -13.66 -6.00 7.51
C GLU A 93 -14.09 -4.53 7.54
N TRP A 94 -14.73 -4.10 8.61
CA TRP A 94 -15.08 -2.68 8.79
C TRP A 94 -13.84 -1.79 8.83
N ALA A 95 -12.84 -2.14 9.65
CA ALA A 95 -11.61 -1.36 9.78
C ALA A 95 -10.80 -1.31 8.47
N LEU A 96 -10.67 -2.43 7.77
CA LEU A 96 -9.97 -2.52 6.49
C LEU A 96 -10.68 -1.68 5.40
N ASN A 97 -12.01 -1.74 5.34
CA ASN A 97 -12.78 -0.91 4.42
C ASN A 97 -12.65 0.59 4.71
N GLU A 98 -12.61 0.98 5.99
CA GLU A 98 -12.33 2.37 6.40
C GLU A 98 -10.93 2.81 5.95
N VAL A 99 -9.91 1.97 6.17
CA VAL A 99 -8.53 2.25 5.75
C VAL A 99 -8.45 2.43 4.23
N LEU A 100 -9.00 1.48 3.46
CA LEU A 100 -9.00 1.57 2.00
C LEU A 100 -9.75 2.82 1.53
N THR A 101 -10.94 3.06 2.07
CA THR A 101 -11.73 4.24 1.68
C THR A 101 -10.97 5.54 1.94
N LYS A 102 -10.30 5.67 3.09
CA LYS A 102 -9.63 6.91 3.50
C LYS A 102 -8.23 7.08 2.90
N HIS A 103 -7.50 6.00 2.69
CA HIS A 103 -6.07 6.04 2.39
C HIS A 103 -5.71 5.48 1.00
N ASP A 104 -6.53 4.64 0.37
CA ASP A 104 -6.25 4.16 -0.99
C ASP A 104 -6.31 5.34 -1.99
N PRO A 105 -5.20 5.66 -2.69
CA PRO A 105 -5.19 6.72 -3.69
C PRO A 105 -6.23 6.52 -4.79
N VAL A 106 -6.52 5.28 -5.17
CA VAL A 106 -7.51 4.93 -6.19
C VAL A 106 -8.91 5.28 -5.69
N MET A 107 -9.31 4.78 -4.52
CA MET A 107 -10.63 5.11 -3.95
C MET A 107 -10.78 6.62 -3.68
N LYS A 108 -9.71 7.31 -3.25
CA LYS A 108 -9.72 8.78 -3.11
C LYS A 108 -9.95 9.48 -4.45
N ALA A 109 -9.31 9.01 -5.51
CA ALA A 109 -9.47 9.56 -6.86
C ALA A 109 -10.88 9.28 -7.42
N GLU A 110 -11.45 8.10 -7.16
CA GLU A 110 -12.82 7.75 -7.54
C GLU A 110 -13.84 8.64 -6.85
N ARG A 111 -13.71 8.84 -5.52
CA ARG A 111 -14.57 9.76 -4.76
C ARG A 111 -14.48 11.20 -5.27
N ALA A 112 -13.27 11.68 -5.59
CA ALA A 112 -13.09 13.00 -6.17
C ALA A 112 -13.80 13.13 -7.53
N LYS A 113 -13.70 12.10 -8.39
CA LYS A 113 -14.40 12.05 -9.68
C LYS A 113 -15.92 12.04 -9.51
N ALA A 114 -16.45 11.25 -8.57
CA ALA A 114 -17.87 11.19 -8.25
C ALA A 114 -18.41 12.54 -7.75
N LYS A 115 -17.67 13.22 -6.86
CA LYS A 115 -18.02 14.57 -6.37
C LYS A 115 -18.08 15.57 -7.53
N MET A 116 -17.10 15.56 -8.43
CA MET A 116 -17.12 16.46 -9.61
C MET A 116 -18.34 16.21 -10.50
N LYS A 117 -18.67 14.94 -10.80
CA LYS A 117 -19.88 14.60 -11.58
C LYS A 117 -21.16 15.13 -10.94
N SER A 118 -21.28 15.04 -9.62
CA SER A 118 -22.45 15.52 -8.88
C SER A 118 -22.59 17.06 -8.90
N VAL A 119 -21.48 17.80 -8.95
CA VAL A 119 -21.47 19.26 -9.05
C VAL A 119 -21.85 19.70 -10.48
N THR A 120 -21.28 19.05 -11.51
CA THR A 120 -21.62 19.35 -12.91
C THR A 120 -23.08 19.02 -13.24
N ALA A 121 -23.69 18.05 -12.55
CA ALA A 121 -25.11 17.73 -12.72
C ALA A 121 -26.07 18.72 -12.02
N LYS A 122 -25.57 19.51 -11.05
CA LYS A 122 -26.38 20.47 -10.26
C LYS A 122 -26.26 21.93 -10.72
N THR A 123 -25.39 22.23 -11.69
CA THR A 123 -25.20 23.59 -12.19
C THR A 123 -25.45 23.61 -13.68
N ALA A 124 -26.48 24.33 -14.12
CA ALA A 124 -26.72 24.64 -15.53
C ALA A 124 -25.50 25.37 -16.12
N PRO A 125 -25.19 25.22 -17.42
CA PRO A 125 -23.96 25.73 -17.99
C PRO A 125 -24.05 27.25 -18.17
N THR A 126 -23.53 28.02 -17.22
CA THR A 126 -23.15 29.41 -17.51
C THR A 126 -21.79 29.38 -18.20
N ASN A 127 -21.83 29.64 -19.50
CA ASN A 127 -20.68 29.70 -20.40
C ASN A 127 -19.81 30.90 -20.00
N GLN A 128 -18.81 30.67 -19.14
CA GLN A 128 -17.70 31.61 -18.98
C GLN A 128 -16.39 30.87 -19.20
N SER A 129 -15.97 30.93 -20.46
CA SER A 129 -14.62 30.66 -20.93
C SER A 129 -13.65 31.63 -20.25
N VAL A 130 -13.18 31.29 -19.06
CA VAL A 130 -12.06 32.01 -18.46
C VAL A 130 -10.77 31.47 -19.07
N THR A 131 -10.40 32.02 -20.23
CA THR A 131 -9.05 31.95 -20.79
C THR A 131 -8.10 32.68 -19.84
N ARG A 132 -7.64 31.98 -18.80
CA ARG A 132 -6.65 32.51 -17.87
C ARG A 132 -5.30 32.62 -18.56
N LYS A 133 -5.03 33.77 -19.19
CA LYS A 133 -3.71 34.19 -19.67
C LYS A 133 -2.71 33.98 -18.53
N GLN A 134 -1.77 33.05 -18.72
CA GLN A 134 -0.73 32.78 -17.74
C GLN A 134 0.29 33.92 -17.81
N SER A 135 0.23 34.82 -16.83
CA SER A 135 1.23 35.86 -16.60
C SER A 135 2.59 35.21 -16.34
N VAL A 136 3.56 35.61 -17.15
CA VAL A 136 4.95 35.14 -17.13
C VAL A 136 5.69 35.87 -16.03
N THR A 137 5.79 35.31 -14.82
CA THR A 137 6.78 35.74 -13.83
C THR A 137 7.36 34.56 -13.05
N ASN A 138 8.69 34.50 -13.02
CA ASN A 138 9.59 33.62 -12.25
C ASN A 138 9.17 32.15 -12.06
N LYS A 139 9.72 31.27 -12.92
CA LYS A 139 9.42 29.84 -13.05
C LYS A 139 9.86 29.03 -11.81
N LYS A 140 9.19 29.20 -10.66
CA LYS A 140 9.07 28.11 -9.68
C LYS A 140 8.36 26.95 -10.37
N ARG A 141 8.89 25.73 -10.23
CA ARG A 141 8.33 24.53 -10.88
C ARG A 141 6.84 24.44 -10.54
N LYS A 142 5.98 24.46 -11.56
CA LYS A 142 4.53 24.38 -11.36
C LYS A 142 4.18 23.01 -10.77
N HIS A 143 3.55 23.02 -9.60
CA HIS A 143 3.03 21.81 -8.97
C HIS A 143 2.04 21.08 -9.89
N ILE A 144 2.06 19.75 -9.90
CA ILE A 144 1.13 18.94 -10.70
C ILE A 144 -0.27 19.07 -10.10
N PRO A 145 -1.28 19.58 -10.84
CA PRO A 145 -2.62 19.76 -10.28
C PRO A 145 -3.19 18.43 -9.77
N ARG A 146 -3.86 18.47 -8.61
CA ARG A 146 -4.38 17.25 -7.97
C ARG A 146 -5.38 16.48 -8.82
N HIS A 147 -6.18 17.18 -9.65
CA HIS A 147 -7.12 16.52 -10.55
C HIS A 147 -6.42 15.70 -11.64
N VAL A 148 -5.28 16.19 -12.16
CA VAL A 148 -4.44 15.44 -13.11
C VAL A 148 -3.86 14.21 -12.43
N LEU A 149 -3.31 14.35 -11.22
CA LEU A 149 -2.80 13.22 -10.44
C LEU A 149 -3.87 12.14 -10.21
N ASN A 150 -5.08 12.56 -9.82
CA ASN A 150 -6.19 11.64 -9.63
C ASN A 150 -6.56 10.91 -10.95
N GLN A 151 -6.55 11.60 -12.09
CA GLN A 151 -6.81 10.98 -13.40
C GLN A 151 -5.73 9.95 -13.76
N VAL A 152 -4.45 10.27 -13.53
CA VAL A 152 -3.32 9.34 -13.75
C VAL A 152 -3.46 8.12 -12.83
N VAL A 153 -3.76 8.32 -11.54
CA VAL A 153 -3.97 7.23 -10.56
C VAL A 153 -5.11 6.31 -10.99
N LEU A 154 -6.22 6.87 -11.49
CA LEU A 154 -7.36 6.09 -11.99
C LEU A 154 -7.01 5.30 -13.26
N ARG A 155 -6.35 5.94 -14.23
CA ARG A 155 -5.87 5.30 -15.46
C ARG A 155 -4.96 4.12 -15.12
N ASP A 156 -4.03 4.33 -14.20
CA ASP A 156 -3.02 3.35 -13.85
C ASP A 156 -3.47 2.39 -12.74
N LYS A 157 -4.66 2.59 -12.16
CA LYS A 157 -5.24 1.77 -11.08
C LYS A 157 -4.30 1.58 -9.89
N GLY A 158 -3.57 2.64 -9.52
CA GLY A 158 -2.61 2.62 -8.42
C GLY A 158 -1.51 1.55 -8.57
N ARG A 159 -1.01 1.36 -9.80
CA ARG A 159 -0.02 0.33 -10.14
C ARG A 159 1.01 0.93 -11.09
N CYS A 160 2.25 0.51 -10.98
CA CYS A 160 3.31 0.88 -11.92
C CYS A 160 2.84 0.68 -13.38
N SER A 161 2.99 1.70 -14.23
CA SER A 161 2.56 1.71 -15.64
C SER A 161 3.61 1.13 -16.58
N PHE A 162 4.84 0.91 -16.11
CA PHE A 162 5.91 0.30 -16.90
C PHE A 162 5.50 -1.07 -17.45
N GLN A 163 5.80 -1.28 -18.73
CA GLN A 163 5.54 -2.52 -19.45
C GLN A 163 6.81 -2.99 -20.15
N LYS A 164 7.06 -4.30 -20.10
CA LYS A 164 8.13 -4.95 -20.85
C LYS A 164 7.62 -6.29 -21.39
N HIS A 165 7.81 -6.53 -22.68
CA HIS A 165 7.37 -7.75 -23.37
C HIS A 165 5.87 -8.06 -23.13
N GLY A 166 5.01 -7.06 -23.28
CA GLY A 166 3.55 -7.19 -23.07
C GLY A 166 3.12 -7.38 -21.61
N ARG A 167 4.05 -7.46 -20.67
CA ARG A 167 3.74 -7.61 -19.23
C ARG A 167 3.92 -6.30 -18.50
N ARG A 168 2.87 -5.90 -17.79
CA ARG A 168 2.88 -4.74 -16.91
C ARG A 168 3.39 -5.11 -15.52
N CYS A 169 4.20 -4.23 -14.94
CA CYS A 169 4.66 -4.40 -13.57
C CYS A 169 3.48 -4.53 -12.58
N SER A 170 3.54 -5.51 -11.68
CA SER A 170 2.49 -5.77 -10.67
C SER A 170 2.64 -4.92 -9.39
N HIS A 171 3.73 -4.15 -9.24
CA HIS A 171 3.99 -3.36 -8.04
C HIS A 171 2.97 -2.24 -7.84
N ARG A 172 2.50 -2.11 -6.60
CA ARG A 172 1.50 -1.12 -6.14
C ARG A 172 2.01 -0.22 -5.00
N ARG A 173 3.25 -0.42 -4.56
CA ARG A 173 3.87 0.28 -3.43
C ARG A 173 5.06 1.10 -3.92
N HIS A 174 5.41 2.15 -3.18
CA HIS A 174 6.52 3.07 -3.48
C HIS A 174 6.42 3.60 -4.92
N LEU A 175 5.30 4.28 -5.19
CA LEU A 175 4.93 4.75 -6.51
C LEU A 175 5.19 6.25 -6.64
N ASP A 176 5.94 6.63 -7.68
CA ASP A 176 6.28 7.99 -8.03
C ASP A 176 5.57 8.42 -9.32
N ILE A 177 5.45 9.74 -9.48
CA ILE A 177 4.99 10.37 -10.71
C ILE A 177 6.21 10.74 -11.56
N HIS A 178 6.24 10.22 -12.77
CA HIS A 178 7.30 10.45 -13.75
C HIS A 178 6.75 11.20 -14.97
N HIS A 179 7.50 12.18 -15.46
CA HIS A 179 7.20 12.93 -16.68
C HIS A 179 7.81 12.22 -17.88
N ILE A 180 6.98 11.76 -18.83
CA ILE A 180 7.45 11.04 -20.04
C ILE A 180 8.28 11.95 -20.94
N ASN A 181 7.78 13.16 -21.23
CA ASN A 181 8.60 14.27 -21.71
C ASN A 181 9.00 15.10 -20.48
N PRO A 182 10.29 15.17 -20.13
CA PRO A 182 10.74 15.87 -18.94
C PRO A 182 10.44 17.36 -18.97
N VAL A 183 10.25 17.95 -17.80
CA VAL A 183 9.89 19.38 -17.66
C VAL A 183 10.96 20.30 -18.26
N LYS A 184 12.24 19.91 -18.18
CA LYS A 184 13.36 20.66 -18.78
C LYS A 184 13.28 20.74 -20.31
N ASP A 185 12.63 19.75 -20.92
CA ASP A 185 12.44 19.63 -22.37
C ASP A 185 11.03 20.13 -22.79
N GLY A 186 10.38 20.95 -21.95
CA GLY A 186 9.08 21.54 -22.23
C GLY A 186 7.86 20.68 -21.84
N GLY A 187 8.09 19.56 -21.16
CA GLY A 187 7.04 18.65 -20.68
C GLY A 187 5.95 19.32 -19.85
N GLN A 188 4.69 19.06 -20.19
CA GLN A 188 3.52 19.61 -19.50
C GLN A 188 3.00 18.68 -18.40
N ASN A 189 2.22 19.23 -17.46
CA ASN A 189 1.53 18.46 -16.41
C ASN A 189 0.18 17.92 -16.91
N THR A 190 0.19 17.13 -17.98
CA THR A 190 -1.00 16.49 -18.56
C THR A 190 -1.06 15.01 -18.18
N VAL A 191 -2.24 14.38 -18.31
CA VAL A 191 -2.39 12.96 -17.98
C VAL A 191 -1.53 12.10 -18.89
N GLU A 192 -1.44 12.46 -20.16
CA GLU A 192 -0.71 11.75 -21.21
C GLU A 192 0.79 11.83 -20.98
N ASN A 193 1.28 12.94 -20.41
CA ASN A 193 2.70 13.15 -20.15
C ASN A 193 3.17 12.64 -18.78
N LEU A 194 2.26 12.10 -17.96
CA LEU A 194 2.56 11.60 -16.63
C LEU A 194 2.36 10.09 -16.54
N ALA A 195 3.26 9.41 -15.85
CA ALA A 195 3.24 7.99 -15.59
C ALA A 195 3.42 7.70 -14.10
N ILE A 196 2.73 6.68 -13.57
CA ILE A 196 3.02 6.16 -12.23
C ILE A 196 4.03 5.03 -12.34
N LEU A 197 5.17 5.13 -11.66
CA LEU A 197 6.22 4.12 -11.68
C LEU A 197 6.56 3.67 -10.27
N CYS A 198 6.92 2.41 -10.08
CA CYS A 198 7.60 2.04 -8.84
C CYS A 198 9.03 2.59 -8.84
N GLU A 199 9.59 2.83 -7.67
CA GLU A 199 10.95 3.36 -7.48
C GLU A 199 11.99 2.73 -8.43
N MET A 200 12.04 1.39 -8.51
CA MET A 200 12.96 0.68 -9.42
C MET A 200 12.77 1.04 -10.90
N HIS A 201 11.53 1.09 -11.39
CA HIS A 201 11.27 1.45 -12.78
C HIS A 201 11.43 2.95 -13.02
N HIS A 202 11.22 3.77 -12.00
CA HIS A 202 11.46 5.20 -12.07
C HIS A 202 12.95 5.49 -12.29
N ILE A 203 13.82 4.87 -11.47
CA ILE A 203 15.28 4.95 -11.62
C ILE A 203 15.73 4.40 -12.98
N TYR A 204 15.22 3.22 -13.36
CA TYR A 204 15.54 2.60 -14.66
C TYR A 204 15.25 3.52 -15.85
N LEU A 205 14.11 4.22 -15.86
CA LEU A 205 13.77 5.12 -16.96
C LEU A 205 14.65 6.37 -16.98
N HIS A 206 14.97 6.97 -15.83
CA HIS A 206 15.92 8.10 -15.79
C HIS A 206 17.29 7.71 -16.37
N HIS A 207 17.80 6.54 -15.99
CA HIS A 207 19.07 6.05 -16.57
C HIS A 207 18.97 5.81 -18.08
N GLN A 208 17.88 5.23 -18.57
CA GLN A 208 17.67 5.04 -20.01
C GLN A 208 17.66 6.39 -20.76
N GLU A 209 16.94 7.39 -20.25
CA GLU A 209 16.90 8.72 -20.85
C GLU A 209 18.28 9.39 -20.88
N GLU A 210 19.08 9.25 -19.82
CA GLU A 210 20.45 9.80 -19.77
C GLU A 210 21.36 9.15 -20.82
N ILE A 211 21.26 7.83 -20.98
CA ILE A 211 22.00 7.09 -22.01
C ILE A 211 21.56 7.55 -23.41
N GLU A 212 20.25 7.62 -23.67
CA GLU A 212 19.73 8.06 -24.97
C GLU A 212 20.14 9.48 -25.32
N ARG A 213 20.11 10.40 -24.36
CA ARG A 213 20.61 11.77 -24.54
C ARG A 213 22.10 11.78 -24.88
N SER A 214 22.90 10.99 -24.18
CA SER A 214 24.35 10.88 -24.42
C SER A 214 24.63 10.33 -25.83
N LEU A 215 23.90 9.29 -26.25
CA LEU A 215 24.01 8.73 -27.59
C LEU A 215 23.55 9.72 -28.68
N ALA A 216 22.51 10.50 -28.43
CA ALA A 216 22.04 11.53 -29.35
C ALA A 216 23.08 12.63 -29.57
N LEU A 217 23.76 13.07 -28.50
CA LEU A 217 24.87 14.01 -28.58
C LEU A 217 26.00 13.46 -29.46
N ILE A 218 26.47 12.24 -29.19
CA ILE A 218 27.54 11.59 -29.98
C ILE A 218 27.17 11.52 -31.48
N ARG A 219 25.93 11.14 -31.81
CA ARG A 219 25.45 11.07 -33.20
C ARG A 219 25.42 12.44 -33.89
N SER A 220 25.08 13.50 -33.15
CA SER A 220 25.05 14.86 -33.70
C SER A 220 26.45 15.38 -34.03
N PHE A 221 27.45 15.12 -33.18
CA PHE A 221 28.85 15.44 -33.46
C PHE A 221 29.38 14.71 -34.70
N GLY A 222 29.06 13.42 -34.85
CA GLY A 222 29.47 12.64 -36.02
C GLY A 222 28.85 13.12 -37.34
N LYS A 223 27.63 13.69 -37.32
CA LYS A 223 27.00 14.28 -38.51
C LYS A 223 27.64 15.61 -38.92
N ASN A 224 27.99 16.45 -37.95
CA ASN A 224 28.62 17.75 -38.23
C ASN A 224 30.03 17.59 -38.82
N MET A 225 30.82 16.63 -38.34
CA MET A 225 32.13 16.31 -38.90
C MET A 225 32.09 15.86 -40.37
N ASN A 226 31.07 15.08 -40.76
CA ASN A 226 30.91 14.65 -42.15
C ASN A 226 30.46 15.76 -43.10
N HIS A 227 29.97 16.89 -42.57
CA HIS A 227 29.56 18.06 -43.35
C HIS A 227 30.68 19.09 -43.51
N GLU A 228 31.68 19.10 -42.63
CA GLU A 228 32.88 19.95 -42.73
C GLU A 228 33.99 19.31 -43.60
N LEU A 229 33.87 18.02 -43.93
CA LEU A 229 34.81 17.27 -44.79
C LEU A 229 34.35 17.15 -46.26
N LYS A 230 33.35 17.93 -46.68
CA LYS A 230 32.90 18.07 -48.08
C LYS A 230 33.00 19.51 -48.52
#